data_AF-A0A954E3R9-F1
#
_entry.id   AF-A0A954E3R9-F1
#
_cell.length_a   1.000
_cell.length_b   1.000
_cell.length_c   1.000
_cell.angle_alpha   90.00
_cell.angle_beta   90.00
_cell.angle_gamma   90.00
#
_symmetry.space_group_name_H-M   'P 1'
#
loop_
_entity.id
_entity.type
_entity.pdbx_description
1 polymer ?
#
loop_
_entity_poly.entity_id
_entity_poly.type
_entity_poly.pdbx_seq_one_letter_code
_entity_poly.pdbx_strand_id
1 'polypeptide(L)'
;MNRGPLLGSGCRSVPRNSWVIVGLAALLLTLPAGMARGAETLELEATRHGSLLKSAFRELIETVRHFATQVRINDQLSVPGTLIDAEQGWVVAKASELGKRVSAADRFRCRLDKETWCEARFLGYDQALDLLFLKLEGLALPRVAVPLTAELKPGQWVISLGFQEPLPLGVGVLGAAPRKIDSGSGYLGMAVDETDSGLMITQVLANSGAAQAGLKKGDLLLEDRESPVTKRSWLSAMLRECEPGDWCEFFASREGQLLDIQLRIGISWDNIVERQALMNRFGSDVSPRRTGFRSVFQHDTLMHPRDCGSPLVNLQGELLGVNIARAGRTDTYAIPIYEVLEAAARFPDQVK
;
A
#
# COMPACT_ATOMS: atom_id res chain seq x y z
N MET A 1 -5.56 -4.85 -70.35
CA MET A 1 -4.57 -5.32 -71.34
C MET A 1 -3.93 -4.11 -72.01
N ASN A 2 -2.61 -4.01 -71.88
CA ASN A 2 -1.64 -3.47 -72.81
C ASN A 2 -1.77 -2.08 -73.47
N ARG A 3 -0.68 -1.31 -73.22
CA ARG A 3 0.15 -0.54 -74.18
C ARG A 3 -0.18 0.94 -74.40
N GLY A 4 0.70 1.81 -73.87
CA GLY A 4 1.09 3.06 -74.54
C GLY A 4 1.83 2.78 -75.86
N PRO A 5 2.14 3.80 -76.68
CA PRO A 5 3.49 4.41 -76.64
C PRO A 5 3.52 5.91 -77.08
N LEU A 6 4.37 6.77 -76.52
CA LEU A 6 5.71 7.22 -76.96
C LEU A 6 5.80 8.47 -77.87
N LEU A 7 6.72 9.36 -77.45
CA LEU A 7 7.68 10.18 -78.21
C LEU A 7 7.22 11.46 -78.93
N GLY A 8 8.03 12.53 -78.77
CA GLY A 8 8.06 13.63 -79.74
C GLY A 8 8.63 14.96 -79.27
N SER A 9 9.96 15.04 -79.17
CA SER A 9 10.86 16.20 -79.33
C SER A 9 10.32 17.51 -79.96
N GLY A 10 10.82 18.67 -79.51
CA GLY A 10 10.71 19.91 -80.30
C GLY A 10 11.24 21.19 -79.65
N CYS A 11 12.54 21.42 -79.78
CA CYS A 11 13.33 22.59 -79.36
C CYS A 11 12.92 23.91 -80.07
N ARG A 12 12.92 25.06 -79.37
CA ARG A 12 13.25 26.37 -79.97
C ARG A 12 14.10 27.23 -79.03
N SER A 13 15.20 27.67 -79.60
CA SER A 13 16.32 28.46 -79.10
C SER A 13 16.10 29.96 -79.30
N VAL A 14 16.67 30.80 -78.43
CA VAL A 14 17.22 32.13 -78.77
C VAL A 14 18.43 32.42 -77.85
N PRO A 15 19.51 33.10 -78.33
CA PRO A 15 20.86 32.95 -77.78
C PRO A 15 21.41 34.16 -76.98
N ARG A 16 22.39 33.84 -76.13
CA ARG A 16 23.72 34.47 -75.90
C ARG A 16 23.82 36.01 -75.78
N ASN A 17 24.16 36.49 -74.58
CA ASN A 17 25.38 37.27 -74.39
C ASN A 17 25.87 37.27 -72.93
N SER A 18 27.20 37.15 -72.82
CA SER A 18 28.02 36.95 -71.62
C SER A 18 27.99 38.14 -70.64
N TRP A 19 28.26 37.91 -69.36
CA TRP A 19 29.55 38.18 -68.69
C TRP A 19 29.40 38.09 -67.15
N VAL A 20 30.48 37.67 -66.51
CA VAL A 20 30.79 37.66 -65.07
C VAL A 20 30.29 36.44 -64.27
N ILE A 21 31.15 35.41 -64.24
CA ILE A 21 31.18 34.39 -63.20
C ILE A 21 31.80 35.04 -61.95
N VAL A 22 30.98 35.32 -60.93
CA VAL A 22 31.46 35.49 -59.55
C VAL A 22 31.25 34.14 -58.86
N GLY A 23 32.36 33.49 -58.50
CA GLY A 23 32.34 32.24 -57.77
C GLY A 23 31.72 32.44 -56.38
N LEU A 24 30.54 31.85 -56.17
CA LEU A 24 30.02 31.60 -54.83
C LEU A 24 30.57 30.24 -54.39
N ALA A 25 31.66 30.27 -53.62
CA ALA A 25 32.10 29.11 -52.87
C ALA A 25 30.95 28.70 -51.94
N ALA A 26 30.38 27.52 -52.20
CA ALA A 26 29.50 26.86 -51.24
C ALA A 26 30.34 26.56 -50.01
N LEU A 27 30.22 27.41 -48.99
CA LEU A 27 30.70 27.15 -47.65
C LEU A 27 29.88 25.97 -47.13
N LEU A 28 30.34 24.76 -47.42
CA LEU A 28 29.99 23.56 -46.68
C LEU A 28 30.38 23.84 -45.23
N LEU A 29 29.42 24.32 -44.44
CA LEU A 29 29.48 24.29 -43.00
C LEU A 29 29.63 22.82 -42.62
N THR A 30 30.87 22.37 -42.50
CA THR A 30 31.21 21.20 -41.70
C THR A 30 30.87 21.59 -40.28
N LEU A 31 29.59 21.40 -39.93
CA LEU A 31 29.20 21.29 -38.54
C LEU A 31 30.17 20.27 -37.94
N PRO A 32 30.96 20.62 -36.91
CA PRO A 32 31.59 19.57 -36.14
C PRO A 32 30.44 18.64 -35.72
N ALA A 33 30.66 17.34 -35.81
CA ALA A 33 29.82 16.35 -35.16
C ALA A 33 29.96 16.54 -33.64
N GLY A 34 29.50 17.69 -33.16
CA GLY A 34 29.25 17.99 -31.77
C GLY A 34 28.04 17.15 -31.42
N MET A 35 28.34 15.98 -30.86
CA MET A 35 27.51 15.21 -29.96
C MET A 35 26.06 15.69 -29.94
N ALA A 36 25.19 14.98 -30.65
CA ALA A 36 23.83 14.84 -30.16
C ALA A 36 23.97 14.35 -28.71
N ARG A 37 23.92 15.27 -27.74
CA ARG A 37 23.77 14.90 -26.33
C ARG A 37 22.49 14.07 -26.30
N GLY A 38 22.66 12.77 -26.13
CA GLY A 38 21.56 11.86 -25.86
C GLY A 38 20.72 12.47 -24.75
N ALA A 39 19.39 12.33 -24.86
CA ALA A 39 18.43 12.81 -23.88
C ALA A 39 19.04 12.71 -22.47
N GLU A 40 19.33 13.86 -21.85
CA GLU A 40 19.92 13.92 -20.51
C GLU A 40 18.92 13.23 -19.57
N THR A 41 19.18 11.95 -19.29
CA THR A 41 18.41 11.20 -18.32
C THR A 41 18.80 11.75 -16.96
N LEU A 42 17.82 12.19 -16.18
CA LEU A 42 18.05 12.62 -14.80
C LEU A 42 18.81 11.51 -14.06
N GLU A 43 19.88 11.87 -13.37
CA GLU A 43 20.57 10.95 -12.48
C GLU A 43 19.57 10.36 -11.48
N LEU A 44 19.70 9.08 -11.14
CA LEU A 44 18.78 8.37 -10.24
C LEU A 44 18.59 9.11 -8.91
N GLU A 45 19.65 9.74 -8.40
CA GLU A 45 19.61 10.53 -7.16
C GLU A 45 18.81 11.83 -7.29
N ALA A 46 18.73 12.41 -8.49
CA ALA A 46 17.98 13.61 -8.82
C ALA A 46 16.52 13.34 -9.20
N THR A 47 16.10 12.07 -9.22
CA THR A 47 14.69 11.71 -9.43
C THR A 47 13.85 12.06 -8.20
N ARG A 48 12.51 12.07 -8.35
CA ARG A 48 11.54 12.27 -7.25
C ARG A 48 11.77 11.35 -6.03
N HIS A 49 12.38 10.20 -6.25
CA HIS A 49 12.62 9.21 -5.18
C HIS A 49 14.08 9.14 -4.76
N GLY A 50 14.95 9.89 -5.42
CA GLY A 50 16.37 9.93 -5.13
C GLY A 50 16.69 10.68 -3.85
N SER A 51 17.85 10.36 -3.28
CA SER A 51 18.39 10.93 -2.04
C SER A 51 18.53 12.45 -2.11
N LEU A 52 18.90 13.01 -3.27
CA LEU A 52 19.12 14.43 -3.46
C LEU A 52 17.82 15.22 -3.21
N LEU A 53 16.72 14.85 -3.87
CA LEU A 53 15.44 15.52 -3.68
C LEU A 53 14.91 15.33 -2.26
N LYS A 54 15.01 14.10 -1.72
CA LYS A 54 14.58 13.80 -0.35
C LYS A 54 15.35 14.61 0.69
N SER A 55 16.61 14.96 0.44
CA SER A 55 17.44 15.74 1.36
C SER A 55 16.91 17.16 1.62
N ALA A 56 16.17 17.74 0.66
CA ALA A 56 15.52 19.04 0.83
C ALA A 56 14.44 19.04 1.92
N PHE A 57 13.95 17.87 2.32
CA PHE A 57 12.93 17.72 3.36
C PHE A 57 13.51 17.38 4.74
N ARG A 58 14.84 17.29 4.89
CA ARG A 58 15.50 16.87 6.14
C ARG A 58 15.07 17.70 7.36
N GLU A 59 15.01 19.02 7.21
CA GLU A 59 14.57 19.93 8.27
C GLU A 59 13.13 19.64 8.71
N LEU A 60 12.22 19.45 7.74
CA LEU A 60 10.85 19.04 8.03
C LEU A 60 10.84 17.72 8.81
N ILE A 61 11.57 16.69 8.34
CA ILE A 61 11.63 15.38 9.01
C ILE A 61 12.07 15.50 10.47
N GLU A 62 13.04 16.35 10.78
CA GLU A 62 13.49 16.55 12.17
C GLU A 62 12.36 17.05 13.08
N THR A 63 11.47 17.90 12.56
CA THR A 63 10.31 18.41 13.31
C THR A 63 9.19 17.38 13.47
N VAL A 64 8.96 16.51 12.48
CA VAL A 64 7.78 15.61 12.44
C VAL A 64 8.07 14.14 12.74
N ARG A 65 9.34 13.73 12.85
CA ARG A 65 9.72 12.31 13.05
C ARG A 65 9.09 11.64 14.26
N HIS A 66 8.60 12.41 15.24
CA HIS A 66 7.93 11.93 16.44
C HIS A 66 6.58 11.23 16.14
N PHE A 67 5.97 11.49 14.99
CA PHE A 67 4.77 10.76 14.55
C PHE A 67 5.07 9.31 14.22
N ALA A 68 6.26 9.02 13.68
CA ALA A 68 6.61 7.66 13.29
C ALA A 68 7.10 6.88 14.51
N THR A 69 6.56 5.69 14.71
CA THR A 69 7.00 4.74 15.74
C THR A 69 7.22 3.36 15.13
N GLN A 70 7.94 2.51 15.84
CA GLN A 70 8.04 1.09 15.54
C GLN A 70 7.31 0.30 16.61
N VAL A 71 6.28 -0.45 16.22
CA VAL A 71 5.51 -1.31 17.12
C VAL A 71 6.12 -2.70 17.11
N ARG A 72 6.47 -3.19 18.30
CA ARG A 72 7.02 -4.52 18.54
C ARG A 72 6.02 -5.36 19.34
N ILE A 73 5.77 -6.58 18.86
CA ILE A 73 4.80 -7.51 19.44
C ILE A 73 5.50 -8.83 19.78
N ASN A 74 5.39 -9.25 21.04
CA ASN A 74 6.01 -10.46 21.61
C ASN A 74 7.50 -10.62 21.26
N ASP A 75 8.22 -9.51 21.08
CA ASP A 75 9.63 -9.48 20.70
C ASP A 75 10.03 -10.14 19.39
N GLN A 76 9.06 -10.52 18.56
CA GLN A 76 9.32 -11.23 17.31
C GLN A 76 8.87 -10.42 16.11
N LEU A 77 7.71 -9.78 16.21
CA LEU A 77 7.11 -9.02 15.13
C LEU A 77 7.39 -7.54 15.31
N SER A 78 7.81 -6.87 14.24
CA SER A 78 8.07 -5.43 14.21
C SER A 78 7.41 -4.82 12.98
N VAL A 79 6.56 -3.82 13.19
CA VAL A 79 5.82 -3.13 12.13
C VAL A 79 5.86 -1.62 12.32
N PRO A 80 5.71 -0.83 11.24
CA PRO A 80 5.51 0.61 11.39
C PRO A 80 4.26 0.93 12.20
N GLY A 81 4.33 2.01 12.97
CA GLY A 81 3.17 2.61 13.61
C GLY A 81 3.21 4.13 13.51
N THR A 82 2.06 4.72 13.82
CA THR A 82 1.85 6.17 13.86
C THR A 82 1.34 6.56 15.24
N LEU A 83 2.06 7.45 15.92
CA LEU A 83 1.57 8.17 17.10
C LEU A 83 0.57 9.23 16.62
N ILE A 84 -0.72 9.01 16.89
CA ILE A 84 -1.81 9.87 16.39
C ILE A 84 -2.25 10.91 17.41
N ASP A 85 -2.01 10.65 18.69
CA ASP A 85 -2.31 11.59 19.78
C ASP A 85 -1.30 11.35 20.91
N ALA A 86 -0.44 12.34 21.15
CA ALA A 86 0.56 12.25 22.20
C ALA A 86 0.00 12.60 23.59
N GLU A 87 -1.09 13.35 23.69
CA GLU A 87 -1.70 13.63 25.00
C GLU A 87 -2.41 12.39 25.54
N GLN A 88 -3.10 11.65 24.66
CA GLN A 88 -3.79 10.41 24.99
C GLN A 88 -2.90 9.15 24.89
N GLY A 89 -1.73 9.28 24.26
CA GLY A 89 -0.81 8.18 24.01
C GLY A 89 -1.30 7.18 22.97
N TRP A 90 -2.14 7.60 22.03
CA TRP A 90 -2.69 6.70 21.01
C TRP A 90 -1.71 6.44 19.88
N VAL A 91 -1.48 5.16 19.60
CA VAL A 91 -0.67 4.67 18.50
C VAL A 91 -1.50 3.72 17.66
N VAL A 92 -1.34 3.79 16.34
CA VAL A 92 -1.93 2.82 15.42
C VAL A 92 -0.89 2.11 14.58
N ALA A 93 -1.19 0.88 14.19
CA ALA A 93 -0.43 0.11 13.21
C ALA A 93 -1.38 -0.56 12.21
N LYS A 94 -0.91 -0.87 11.01
CA LYS A 94 -1.74 -1.54 10.00
C LYS A 94 -1.97 -3.01 10.39
N ALA A 95 -3.24 -3.39 10.58
CA ALA A 95 -3.63 -4.71 11.07
C ALA A 95 -3.29 -5.83 10.09
N SER A 96 -3.60 -5.66 8.80
CA SER A 96 -3.33 -6.70 7.79
C SER A 96 -1.84 -6.94 7.48
N GLU A 97 -0.92 -6.06 7.93
CA GLU A 97 0.54 -6.26 7.79
C GLU A 97 1.17 -7.01 8.96
N LEU A 98 0.42 -7.28 10.04
CA LEU A 98 0.94 -8.00 11.21
C LEU A 98 1.32 -9.46 10.91
N GLY A 99 0.83 -10.04 9.81
CA GLY A 99 1.09 -11.44 9.46
C GLY A 99 0.36 -12.47 10.32
N LYS A 100 -0.38 -12.04 11.36
CA LYS A 100 -1.26 -12.85 12.21
C LYS A 100 -2.20 -11.94 13.02
N ARG A 101 -3.26 -12.51 13.60
CA ARG A 101 -4.03 -11.79 14.65
C ARG A 101 -3.23 -11.73 15.93
N VAL A 102 -3.41 -10.63 16.65
CA VAL A 102 -2.87 -10.40 17.99
C VAL A 102 -4.02 -9.97 18.88
N SER A 103 -3.86 -10.10 20.19
CA SER A 103 -4.90 -9.89 21.19
C SER A 103 -4.36 -9.14 22.40
N ALA A 104 -5.23 -8.84 23.37
CA ALA A 104 -4.82 -8.25 24.64
C ALA A 104 -3.85 -9.12 25.47
N ALA A 105 -3.70 -10.41 25.15
CA ALA A 105 -2.74 -11.31 25.80
C ALA A 105 -1.31 -11.13 25.27
N ASP A 106 -1.13 -10.50 24.11
CA ASP A 106 0.19 -10.23 23.55
C ASP A 106 0.83 -9.02 24.22
N ARG A 107 2.16 -8.99 24.24
CA ARG A 107 2.93 -7.86 24.76
C ARG A 107 3.25 -6.89 23.63
N PHE A 108 2.88 -5.63 23.83
CA PHE A 108 3.13 -4.56 22.87
C PHE A 108 4.13 -3.55 23.44
N ARG A 109 5.09 -3.15 22.62
CA ARG A 109 5.99 -2.04 22.90
C ARG A 109 6.10 -1.15 21.69
N CYS A 110 6.16 0.16 21.91
CA CYS A 110 6.39 1.13 20.86
C CYS A 110 7.73 1.82 21.09
N ARG A 111 8.51 1.92 20.02
CA ARG A 111 9.78 2.63 20.06
C ARG A 111 9.54 4.09 19.71
N LEU A 112 9.91 5.01 20.59
CA LEU A 112 9.70 6.44 20.41
C LEU A 112 10.93 7.13 19.80
N ASP A 113 12.11 6.64 20.13
CA ASP A 113 13.39 7.13 19.61
C ASP A 113 14.43 5.99 19.47
N LYS A 114 15.72 6.31 19.35
CA LYS A 114 16.78 5.29 19.20
C LYS A 114 16.94 4.39 20.41
N GLU A 115 16.56 4.81 21.60
CA GLU A 115 16.87 4.10 22.85
C GLU A 115 15.59 3.75 23.63
N THR A 116 14.58 4.60 23.54
CA THR A 116 13.37 4.54 24.34
C THR A 116 12.32 3.60 23.74
N TRP A 117 12.02 2.55 24.49
CA TRP A 117 10.84 1.71 24.31
C TRP A 117 9.83 2.02 25.41
N CYS A 118 8.57 2.17 25.01
CA CYS A 118 7.43 2.35 25.90
C CYS A 118 6.53 1.12 25.79
N GLU A 119 6.06 0.59 26.92
CA GLU A 119 5.02 -0.44 26.91
C GLU A 119 3.72 0.16 26.37
N ALA A 120 2.97 -0.65 25.64
CA ALA A 120 1.69 -0.26 25.10
C ALA A 120 0.61 -1.28 25.45
N ARG A 121 -0.59 -0.80 25.70
CA ARG A 121 -1.78 -1.60 25.91
C ARG A 121 -2.55 -1.76 24.61
N PHE A 122 -2.99 -2.98 24.33
CA PHE A 122 -3.93 -3.27 23.25
C PHE A 122 -5.29 -2.62 23.55
N LEU A 123 -5.81 -1.83 22.60
CA LEU A 123 -7.15 -1.27 22.69
C LEU A 123 -8.16 -2.09 21.87
N GLY A 124 -7.78 -2.48 20.66
CA GLY A 124 -8.65 -3.21 19.75
C GLY A 124 -8.29 -2.99 18.29
N TYR A 125 -9.15 -3.52 17.41
CA TYR A 125 -9.07 -3.31 15.98
C TYR A 125 -10.24 -2.46 15.50
N ASP A 126 -9.99 -1.62 14.50
CA ASP A 126 -11.04 -1.14 13.61
C ASP A 126 -10.88 -1.85 12.25
N GLN A 127 -11.79 -2.78 11.96
CA GLN A 127 -11.74 -3.55 10.73
C GLN A 127 -12.00 -2.67 9.51
N ALA A 128 -12.85 -1.64 9.58
CA ALA A 128 -13.15 -0.78 8.43
C ALA A 128 -11.96 0.12 8.04
N LEU A 129 -11.09 0.42 8.99
CA LEU A 129 -9.84 1.19 8.78
C LEU A 129 -8.61 0.31 8.55
N ASP A 130 -8.71 -1.01 8.82
CA ASP A 130 -7.58 -1.94 8.83
C ASP A 130 -6.47 -1.55 9.83
N LEU A 131 -6.86 -1.03 11.00
CA LEU A 131 -5.94 -0.52 12.01
C LEU A 131 -6.05 -1.30 13.34
N LEU A 132 -4.89 -1.55 13.94
CA LEU A 132 -4.71 -1.94 15.33
C LEU A 132 -4.48 -0.67 16.16
N PHE A 133 -5.25 -0.50 17.24
CA PHE A 133 -5.13 0.62 18.16
C PHE A 133 -4.42 0.18 19.44
N LEU A 134 -3.46 0.99 19.87
CA LEU A 134 -2.64 0.81 21.06
C LEU A 134 -2.62 2.11 21.89
N LYS A 135 -2.44 1.98 23.20
CA LYS A 135 -2.22 3.11 24.11
C LYS A 135 -0.87 2.97 24.80
N LEU A 136 -0.01 3.98 24.70
CA LEU A 136 1.27 4.04 25.39
C LEU A 136 1.06 4.23 26.90
N GLU A 137 1.87 3.53 27.69
CA GLU A 137 1.84 3.61 29.15
C GLU A 137 3.01 4.47 29.67
N GLY A 138 2.70 5.49 30.48
CA GLY A 138 3.68 6.13 31.36
C GLY A 138 4.71 7.08 30.75
N LEU A 139 4.39 7.89 29.73
CA LEU A 139 5.28 8.95 29.25
C LEU A 139 4.64 10.34 29.21
N ALA A 140 5.43 11.35 29.55
CA ALA A 140 5.24 12.71 29.06
C ALA A 140 5.66 12.72 27.58
N LEU A 141 4.73 12.36 26.71
CA LEU A 141 4.98 12.33 25.27
C LEU A 141 5.21 13.75 24.73
N PRO A 142 6.02 13.90 23.67
CA PRO A 142 6.17 15.20 23.02
C PRO A 142 4.78 15.71 22.62
N ARG A 143 4.39 16.91 23.07
CA ARG A 143 3.07 17.45 22.74
C ARG A 143 2.98 17.64 21.23
N VAL A 144 2.11 16.85 20.62
CA VAL A 144 1.78 16.95 19.21
C VAL A 144 0.52 17.79 19.11
N ALA A 145 0.67 19.02 18.64
CA ALA A 145 -0.48 19.78 18.18
C ALA A 145 -0.92 19.19 16.84
N VAL A 146 -1.82 18.21 16.85
CA VAL A 146 -2.49 17.75 15.63
C VAL A 146 -3.58 18.78 15.32
N PRO A 147 -3.50 19.55 14.23
CA PRO A 147 -4.67 20.27 13.76
C PRO A 147 -5.70 19.21 13.39
N LEU A 148 -6.82 19.16 14.12
CA LEU A 148 -7.90 18.19 13.94
C LEU A 148 -8.54 18.24 12.53
N THR A 149 -8.17 19.25 11.72
CA THR A 149 -8.74 19.51 10.39
C THR A 149 -7.70 20.09 9.43
N ALA A 150 -6.66 19.34 9.06
CA ALA A 150 -5.90 19.68 7.87
C ALA A 150 -6.80 19.42 6.64
N GLU A 151 -7.20 20.48 5.93
CA GLU A 151 -8.07 20.37 4.76
C GLU A 151 -7.37 19.54 3.68
N LEU A 152 -7.95 18.40 3.30
CA LEU A 152 -7.37 17.51 2.30
C LEU A 152 -7.64 18.02 0.89
N LYS A 153 -6.66 18.73 0.31
CA LYS A 153 -6.77 19.35 -1.03
C LYS A 153 -5.98 18.57 -2.08
N PRO A 154 -6.63 18.07 -3.16
CA PRO A 154 -5.91 17.56 -4.31
C PRO A 154 -4.89 18.58 -4.85
N GLY A 155 -3.70 18.11 -5.21
CA GLY A 155 -2.57 18.94 -5.62
C GLY A 155 -1.64 19.35 -4.49
N GLN A 156 -1.99 19.13 -3.21
CA GLN A 156 -1.08 19.43 -2.10
C GLN A 156 0.05 18.40 -1.98
N TRP A 157 1.22 18.86 -1.55
CA TRP A 157 2.36 18.00 -1.28
C TRP A 157 2.15 17.17 -0.03
N VAL A 158 2.56 15.90 -0.10
CA VAL A 158 2.50 14.97 1.02
C VAL A 158 3.82 14.22 1.16
N ILE A 159 4.18 13.90 2.40
CA ILE A 159 5.45 13.28 2.77
C ILE A 159 5.18 12.09 3.70
N SER A 160 5.58 10.90 3.27
CA SER A 160 5.49 9.67 4.08
C SER A 160 6.72 9.53 4.97
N LEU A 161 6.50 9.30 6.26
CA LEU A 161 7.56 9.26 7.27
C LEU A 161 7.97 7.82 7.59
N GLY A 162 9.27 7.59 7.73
CA GLY A 162 9.82 6.31 8.21
C GLY A 162 10.29 6.45 9.65
N PHE A 163 10.16 5.38 10.44
CA PHE A 163 10.66 5.40 11.81
C PHE A 163 12.19 5.54 11.82
N GLN A 164 12.69 6.62 12.43
CA GLN A 164 14.13 6.94 12.52
C GLN A 164 14.86 7.07 11.16
N GLU A 165 14.11 7.26 10.08
CA GLU A 165 14.69 7.53 8.77
C GLU A 165 15.09 9.01 8.68
N PRO A 166 16.34 9.33 8.29
CA PRO A 166 16.80 10.71 8.18
C PRO A 166 16.20 11.45 6.97
N LEU A 167 15.53 10.70 6.08
CA LEU A 167 14.90 11.17 4.85
C LEU A 167 13.49 10.57 4.76
N PRO A 168 12.54 11.21 4.06
CA PRO A 168 11.21 10.63 3.87
C PRO A 168 11.25 9.30 3.12
N LEU A 169 10.30 8.42 3.44
CA LEU A 169 10.05 7.20 2.68
C LEU A 169 9.66 7.55 1.25
N GLY A 170 8.78 8.53 1.10
CA GLY A 170 8.35 9.05 -0.19
C GLY A 170 7.84 10.49 -0.10
N VAL A 171 8.04 11.23 -1.18
CA VAL A 171 7.47 12.55 -1.40
C VAL A 171 6.54 12.45 -2.61
N GLY A 172 5.37 13.05 -2.51
CA GLY A 172 4.33 12.95 -3.53
C GLY A 172 3.29 14.04 -3.40
N VAL A 173 2.18 13.83 -4.10
CA VAL A 173 1.06 14.76 -4.20
C VAL A 173 -0.22 14.01 -3.86
N LEU A 174 -1.12 14.66 -3.13
CA LEU A 174 -2.49 14.18 -2.93
C LEU A 174 -3.22 14.26 -4.28
N GLY A 175 -3.57 13.12 -4.85
CA GLY A 175 -4.21 13.03 -6.16
C GLY A 175 -5.73 13.08 -6.11
N ALA A 176 -6.34 12.53 -5.06
CA ALA A 176 -7.80 12.51 -4.92
C ALA A 176 -8.26 12.58 -3.47
N ALA A 177 -9.33 13.34 -3.26
CA ALA A 177 -9.97 13.55 -1.96
C ALA A 177 -10.50 12.23 -1.35
N PRO A 178 -10.79 12.22 -0.03
CA PRO A 178 -11.33 11.06 0.66
C PRO A 178 -12.56 10.48 -0.03
N ARG A 179 -12.55 9.17 -0.25
CA ARG A 179 -13.67 8.41 -0.83
C ARG A 179 -13.71 7.00 -0.26
N LYS A 180 -14.88 6.38 -0.34
CA LYS A 180 -15.04 4.95 -0.08
C LYS A 180 -14.37 4.14 -1.19
N ILE A 181 -13.70 3.06 -0.79
CA ILE A 181 -13.28 2.00 -1.70
C ILE A 181 -14.14 0.79 -1.38
N ASP A 182 -14.91 0.34 -2.36
CA ASP A 182 -15.81 -0.80 -2.16
C ASP A 182 -15.05 -2.07 -1.81
N SER A 183 -15.74 -2.94 -1.08
CA SER A 183 -15.25 -4.23 -0.62
C SER A 183 -14.86 -5.13 -1.78
N GLY A 184 -13.77 -5.87 -1.58
CA GLY A 184 -13.36 -6.91 -2.51
C GLY A 184 -14.09 -8.22 -2.20
N SER A 185 -14.21 -9.12 -3.18
CA SER A 185 -14.66 -10.48 -2.90
C SER A 185 -13.53 -11.28 -2.24
N GLY A 186 -13.71 -11.62 -0.96
CA GLY A 186 -12.79 -12.46 -0.20
C GLY A 186 -12.68 -13.89 -0.78
N TYR A 187 -11.51 -14.49 -0.61
CA TYR A 187 -11.21 -15.81 -1.16
C TYR A 187 -10.35 -16.65 -0.21
N LEU A 188 -10.83 -17.85 0.12
CA LEU A 188 -10.11 -18.79 0.99
C LEU A 188 -9.22 -19.76 0.20
N GLY A 189 -9.63 -20.10 -1.02
CA GLY A 189 -8.99 -21.11 -1.86
C GLY A 189 -9.17 -22.55 -1.37
N MET A 190 -10.36 -22.88 -0.90
CA MET A 190 -10.79 -24.24 -0.61
C MET A 190 -12.11 -24.57 -1.31
N ALA A 191 -12.29 -25.82 -1.69
CA ALA A 191 -13.58 -26.37 -2.10
C ALA A 191 -14.11 -27.25 -0.97
N VAL A 192 -15.43 -27.21 -0.76
CA VAL A 192 -16.10 -27.90 0.34
C VAL A 192 -17.37 -28.60 -0.13
N ASP A 193 -17.66 -29.77 0.45
CA ASP A 193 -18.89 -30.52 0.24
C ASP A 193 -19.65 -30.68 1.55
N GLU A 194 -20.98 -30.59 1.48
CA GLU A 194 -21.86 -30.86 2.61
C GLU A 194 -22.00 -32.38 2.73
N THR A 195 -21.60 -32.90 3.89
CA THR A 195 -21.66 -34.34 4.22
C THR A 195 -22.53 -34.55 5.46
N ASP A 196 -22.89 -35.79 5.76
CA ASP A 196 -23.65 -36.12 6.98
C ASP A 196 -22.93 -35.70 8.28
N SER A 197 -21.60 -35.61 8.24
CA SER A 197 -20.77 -35.17 9.37
C SER A 197 -20.55 -33.66 9.41
N GLY A 198 -21.01 -32.92 8.40
CA GLY A 198 -20.81 -31.47 8.24
C GLY A 198 -20.04 -31.10 6.97
N LEU A 199 -19.50 -29.89 6.94
CA LEU A 199 -18.90 -29.26 5.78
C LEU A 199 -17.43 -29.66 5.68
N MET A 200 -17.13 -30.56 4.74
CA MET A 200 -15.81 -31.17 4.59
C MET A 200 -15.04 -30.53 3.43
N ILE A 201 -13.74 -30.30 3.62
CA ILE A 201 -12.85 -29.81 2.59
C ILE A 201 -12.53 -30.92 1.60
N THR A 202 -12.87 -30.70 0.33
CA THR A 202 -12.59 -31.66 -0.76
C THR A 202 -11.35 -31.32 -1.54
N GLN A 203 -10.98 -30.04 -1.59
CA GLN A 203 -9.78 -29.57 -2.26
C GLN A 203 -9.25 -28.30 -1.59
N VAL A 204 -7.92 -28.19 -1.52
CA VAL A 204 -7.22 -26.96 -1.14
C VAL A 204 -6.37 -26.53 -2.32
N LEU A 205 -6.53 -25.28 -2.75
CA LEU A 205 -5.82 -24.72 -3.89
C LEU A 205 -4.45 -24.22 -3.46
N ALA A 206 -3.42 -24.48 -4.26
CA ALA A 206 -2.06 -24.03 -3.98
C ALA A 206 -1.99 -22.49 -3.90
N ASN A 207 -1.07 -21.96 -3.09
CA ASN A 207 -0.86 -20.52 -2.88
C ASN A 207 -2.05 -19.76 -2.26
N SER A 208 -3.09 -20.46 -1.82
CA SER A 208 -4.23 -19.84 -1.14
C SER A 208 -4.01 -19.62 0.36
N GLY A 209 -4.88 -18.83 0.97
CA GLY A 209 -4.94 -18.70 2.43
C GLY A 209 -5.16 -20.06 3.11
N ALA A 210 -6.01 -20.92 2.55
CA ALA A 210 -6.24 -22.27 3.05
C ALA A 210 -4.98 -23.14 3.04
N ALA A 211 -4.21 -23.09 1.96
CA ALA A 211 -2.94 -23.82 1.88
C ALA A 211 -1.91 -23.29 2.88
N GLN A 212 -1.78 -21.97 3.01
CA GLN A 212 -0.85 -21.34 3.96
C GLN A 212 -1.19 -21.68 5.42
N ALA A 213 -2.48 -21.85 5.72
CA ALA A 213 -2.97 -22.23 7.04
C ALA A 213 -2.81 -23.73 7.35
N GLY A 214 -2.35 -24.53 6.38
CA GLY A 214 -2.10 -25.96 6.57
C GLY A 214 -3.36 -26.84 6.49
N LEU A 215 -4.47 -26.31 5.97
CA LEU A 215 -5.66 -27.09 5.68
C LEU A 215 -5.40 -28.11 4.57
N LYS A 216 -6.09 -29.25 4.66
CA LYS A 216 -5.97 -30.37 3.73
C LYS A 216 -7.34 -30.91 3.36
N LYS A 217 -7.36 -31.65 2.25
CA LYS A 217 -8.51 -32.49 1.88
C LYS A 217 -8.84 -33.46 3.02
N GLY A 218 -10.10 -33.56 3.37
CA GLY A 218 -10.62 -34.40 4.44
C GLY A 218 -10.83 -33.69 5.78
N ASP A 219 -10.36 -32.43 5.92
CA ASP A 219 -10.63 -31.64 7.12
C ASP A 219 -12.11 -31.27 7.19
N LEU A 220 -12.71 -31.40 8.37
CA LEU A 220 -14.09 -31.01 8.66
C LEU A 220 -14.10 -29.61 9.30
N LEU A 221 -14.82 -28.66 8.71
CA LEU A 221 -14.91 -27.30 9.25
C LEU A 221 -15.85 -27.26 10.45
N LEU A 222 -15.45 -26.48 11.47
CA LEU A 222 -16.21 -26.29 12.70
C LEU A 222 -16.51 -24.80 12.91
N GLU A 223 -17.73 -24.48 13.37
CA GLU A 223 -18.15 -23.11 13.71
C GLU A 223 -17.44 -22.62 14.97
N ASP A 224 -17.20 -23.55 15.90
CA ASP A 224 -16.47 -23.37 17.15
C ASP A 224 -15.54 -24.59 17.37
N ARG A 225 -15.14 -24.88 18.60
CA ARG A 225 -14.23 -26.00 18.91
C ARG A 225 -14.89 -27.39 18.87
N GLU A 226 -16.21 -27.47 18.77
CA GLU A 226 -17.00 -28.69 18.90
C GLU A 226 -18.04 -28.87 17.79
N SER A 227 -18.65 -27.79 17.32
CA SER A 227 -19.82 -27.77 16.43
C SER A 227 -19.41 -27.79 14.95
N PRO A 228 -19.74 -28.83 14.16
CA PRO A 228 -19.47 -28.83 12.72
C PRO A 228 -20.31 -27.80 11.97
N VAL A 229 -19.68 -27.07 11.05
CA VAL A 229 -20.40 -26.25 10.07
C VAL A 229 -21.19 -27.20 9.19
N THR A 230 -22.49 -26.99 9.00
CA THR A 230 -23.32 -27.89 8.17
C THR A 230 -23.58 -27.36 6.77
N LYS A 231 -23.57 -26.03 6.58
CA LYS A 231 -24.00 -25.39 5.33
C LYS A 231 -22.90 -24.55 4.72
N ARG A 232 -22.76 -24.60 3.39
CA ARG A 232 -21.87 -23.72 2.60
C ARG A 232 -22.22 -22.24 2.76
N SER A 233 -23.48 -21.92 3.05
CA SER A 233 -23.93 -20.55 3.27
C SER A 233 -23.20 -19.85 4.43
N TRP A 234 -22.72 -20.62 5.41
CA TRP A 234 -21.92 -20.10 6.52
C TRP A 234 -20.62 -19.47 6.01
N LEU A 235 -19.87 -20.18 5.14
CA LEU A 235 -18.65 -19.64 4.53
C LEU A 235 -18.92 -18.40 3.69
N SER A 236 -20.01 -18.42 2.90
CA SER A 236 -20.38 -17.25 2.10
C SER A 236 -20.80 -16.05 2.98
N ALA A 237 -21.43 -16.29 4.13
CA ALA A 237 -21.77 -15.24 5.08
C ALA A 237 -20.52 -14.67 5.74
N MET A 238 -19.64 -15.53 6.26
CA MET A 238 -18.35 -15.14 6.84
C MET A 238 -17.51 -14.33 5.84
N LEU A 239 -17.40 -14.77 4.59
CA LEU A 239 -16.61 -14.06 3.57
C LEU A 239 -17.19 -12.71 3.15
N ARG A 240 -18.48 -12.44 3.39
CA ARG A 240 -19.06 -11.11 3.16
C ARG A 240 -18.69 -10.11 4.26
N GLU A 241 -18.31 -10.60 5.43
CA GLU A 241 -17.93 -9.78 6.59
C GLU A 241 -16.42 -9.55 6.66
N CYS A 242 -15.64 -10.17 5.77
CA CYS A 242 -14.20 -10.09 5.74
C CYS A 242 -13.70 -9.40 4.47
N GLU A 243 -12.65 -8.61 4.60
CA GLU A 243 -11.96 -8.02 3.46
C GLU A 243 -10.74 -8.85 3.04
N PRO A 244 -10.36 -8.81 1.75
CA PRO A 244 -9.08 -9.37 1.35
C PRO A 244 -7.92 -8.79 2.16
N GLY A 245 -7.05 -9.67 2.65
CA GLY A 245 -5.95 -9.37 3.55
C GLY A 245 -6.29 -9.49 5.03
N ASP A 246 -7.58 -9.58 5.41
CA ASP A 246 -8.00 -9.82 6.78
C ASP A 246 -7.57 -11.20 7.29
N TRP A 247 -7.41 -11.30 8.60
CA TRP A 247 -7.18 -12.55 9.29
C TRP A 247 -8.46 -13.03 9.98
N CYS A 248 -8.80 -14.29 9.75
CA CYS A 248 -9.95 -15.00 10.31
C CYS A 248 -9.46 -16.19 11.12
N GLU A 249 -10.05 -16.39 12.30
CA GLU A 249 -9.82 -17.59 13.10
C GLU A 249 -10.95 -18.58 12.81
N PHE A 250 -10.60 -19.84 12.62
CA PHE A 250 -11.58 -20.92 12.48
C PHE A 250 -11.00 -22.23 13.00
N PHE A 251 -11.90 -23.17 13.20
CA PHE A 251 -11.58 -24.49 13.70
C PHE A 251 -11.82 -25.53 12.62
N ALA A 252 -10.97 -26.55 12.62
CA ALA A 252 -11.18 -27.72 11.78
C ALA A 252 -10.89 -28.99 12.57
N SER A 253 -11.52 -30.09 12.21
CA SER A 253 -11.19 -31.42 12.73
C SER A 253 -10.54 -32.25 11.64
N ARG A 254 -9.38 -32.85 11.96
CA ARG A 254 -8.70 -33.82 11.11
C ARG A 254 -8.61 -35.13 11.87
N GLU A 255 -9.32 -36.15 11.41
CA GLU A 255 -9.33 -37.48 12.04
C GLU A 255 -9.70 -37.45 13.54
N GLY A 256 -10.58 -36.50 13.93
CA GLY A 256 -11.01 -36.30 15.32
C GLY A 256 -10.10 -35.37 16.15
N GLN A 257 -8.96 -34.92 15.61
CA GLN A 257 -8.10 -33.95 16.26
C GLN A 257 -8.52 -32.51 15.90
N LEU A 258 -8.72 -31.67 16.92
CA LEU A 258 -8.99 -30.24 16.75
C LEU A 258 -7.74 -29.49 16.23
N LEU A 259 -7.96 -28.69 15.20
CA LEU A 259 -7.01 -27.76 14.60
C LEU A 259 -7.51 -26.34 14.83
N ASP A 260 -6.69 -25.52 15.48
CA ASP A 260 -6.89 -24.08 15.66
C ASP A 260 -6.13 -23.34 14.56
N ILE A 261 -6.84 -22.67 13.65
CA ILE A 261 -6.29 -22.21 12.38
C ILE A 261 -6.52 -20.72 12.18
N GLN A 262 -5.43 -19.98 11.93
CA GLN A 262 -5.49 -18.60 11.48
C GLN A 262 -5.37 -18.51 9.95
N LEU A 263 -6.50 -18.21 9.35
CA LEU A 263 -6.78 -17.83 7.97
C LEU A 263 -6.33 -16.44 7.55
N ARG A 264 -5.53 -16.26 6.49
CA ARG A 264 -5.56 -14.99 5.72
C ARG A 264 -6.53 -15.05 4.55
N ILE A 265 -7.47 -14.12 4.46
CA ILE A 265 -8.37 -13.97 3.32
C ILE A 265 -7.58 -13.44 2.13
N GLY A 266 -7.60 -14.15 1.01
CA GLY A 266 -7.00 -13.72 -0.25
C GLY A 266 -8.02 -13.01 -1.16
N ILE A 267 -7.58 -12.68 -2.37
CA ILE A 267 -8.46 -12.31 -3.48
C ILE A 267 -8.61 -13.48 -4.45
N SER A 268 -9.79 -13.66 -5.04
CA SER A 268 -10.01 -14.72 -6.04
C SER A 268 -9.06 -14.60 -7.25
N TRP A 269 -8.49 -13.41 -7.46
CA TRP A 269 -7.50 -13.09 -8.49
C TRP A 269 -6.11 -13.67 -8.24
N ASP A 270 -5.74 -14.08 -7.01
CA ASP A 270 -4.39 -14.59 -6.73
C ASP A 270 -4.10 -15.93 -7.43
N ASN A 271 -5.13 -16.61 -7.93
CA ASN A 271 -5.02 -17.86 -8.69
C ASN A 271 -5.03 -17.67 -10.22
N ILE A 272 -5.27 -16.45 -10.72
CA ILE A 272 -5.23 -16.16 -12.15
C ILE A 272 -3.99 -15.29 -12.39
N VAL A 273 -3.04 -15.79 -13.19
CA VAL A 273 -1.94 -14.98 -13.74
C VAL A 273 -2.55 -13.97 -14.71
N GLU A 274 -3.19 -12.94 -14.18
CA GLU A 274 -3.83 -11.93 -14.96
C GLU A 274 -2.79 -10.89 -15.36
N ARG A 275 -2.72 -10.61 -16.67
CA ARG A 275 -1.78 -9.66 -17.25
C ARG A 275 -1.77 -8.31 -16.53
N GLN A 276 -2.92 -7.89 -15.99
CA GLN A 276 -3.07 -6.64 -15.24
C GLN A 276 -2.49 -6.70 -13.81
N ALA A 277 -2.58 -7.83 -13.12
CA ALA A 277 -1.92 -8.05 -11.83
C ALA A 277 -0.39 -8.13 -12.00
N LEU A 278 0.07 -8.77 -13.07
CA LEU A 278 1.48 -8.76 -13.47
C LEU A 278 1.95 -7.33 -13.81
N MET A 279 1.12 -6.56 -14.53
CA MET A 279 1.37 -5.15 -14.86
C MET A 279 1.48 -4.24 -13.64
N ASN A 280 0.64 -4.46 -12.63
CA ASN A 280 0.70 -3.72 -11.37
C ASN A 280 1.91 -4.11 -10.50
N ARG A 281 2.43 -5.34 -10.66
CA ARG A 281 3.62 -5.85 -9.96
C ARG A 281 4.94 -5.55 -10.69
N PHE A 282 4.93 -5.06 -11.94
CA PHE A 282 6.16 -4.63 -12.62
C PHE A 282 6.76 -3.40 -11.93
N GLY A 283 7.63 -3.64 -10.95
CA GLY A 283 8.43 -2.63 -10.25
C GLY A 283 8.43 -2.76 -8.72
N SER A 284 7.33 -3.18 -8.09
CA SER A 284 7.25 -3.43 -6.64
C SER A 284 5.92 -4.05 -6.20
N ASP A 285 5.90 -4.66 -5.01
CA ASP A 285 4.74 -5.34 -4.42
C ASP A 285 3.57 -4.41 -4.08
N VAL A 286 2.34 -4.90 -4.21
CA VAL A 286 1.10 -4.20 -3.79
C VAL A 286 0.64 -4.73 -2.44
N SER A 287 -0.10 -3.90 -1.70
CA SER A 287 -0.61 -4.33 -0.39
C SER A 287 -1.58 -5.50 -0.52
N PRO A 288 -1.60 -6.44 0.44
CA PRO A 288 -2.54 -7.55 0.42
C PRO A 288 -4.00 -7.07 0.59
N ARG A 289 -4.22 -6.10 1.49
CA ARG A 289 -5.48 -5.39 1.63
C ARG A 289 -5.44 -4.03 0.93
N ARG A 290 -6.39 -3.80 0.03
CA ARG A 290 -6.47 -2.58 -0.83
C ARG A 290 -7.91 -2.07 -1.05
N THR A 291 -8.89 -2.75 -0.50
CA THR A 291 -10.33 -2.55 -0.72
C THR A 291 -11.07 -2.51 0.62
N GLY A 292 -12.36 -2.17 0.59
CA GLY A 292 -13.21 -2.18 1.78
C GLY A 292 -12.91 -1.07 2.78
N PHE A 293 -12.33 0.03 2.30
CA PHE A 293 -12.06 1.19 3.14
C PHE A 293 -13.24 2.16 3.11
N ARG A 294 -13.73 2.55 4.29
CA ARG A 294 -14.82 3.54 4.42
C ARG A 294 -14.45 4.89 3.78
N SER A 295 -13.23 5.35 4.04
CA SER A 295 -12.76 6.68 3.63
C SER A 295 -11.24 6.65 3.52
N VAL A 296 -10.72 6.76 2.29
CA VAL A 296 -9.29 6.94 2.01
C VAL A 296 -9.09 8.05 1.00
N PHE A 297 -8.02 8.81 1.16
CA PHE A 297 -7.53 9.69 0.10
C PHE A 297 -6.34 9.05 -0.61
N GLN A 298 -6.15 9.44 -1.86
CA GLN A 298 -5.10 8.87 -2.70
C GLN A 298 -3.96 9.86 -2.87
N HIS A 299 -2.73 9.34 -2.79
CA HIS A 299 -1.50 10.04 -3.11
C HIS A 299 -0.56 9.11 -3.88
N ASP A 300 0.53 9.67 -4.40
CA ASP A 300 1.44 8.96 -5.30
C ASP A 300 2.86 8.80 -4.71
N THR A 301 3.00 8.92 -3.39
CA THR A 301 4.27 8.63 -2.72
C THR A 301 4.62 7.17 -2.96
N LEU A 302 5.84 6.93 -3.44
CA LEU A 302 6.35 5.58 -3.64
C LEU A 302 6.82 5.03 -2.29
N MET A 303 6.14 3.99 -1.81
CA MET A 303 6.47 3.25 -0.59
C MET A 303 6.16 1.77 -0.78
N HIS A 304 6.67 0.89 0.07
CA HIS A 304 6.37 -0.53 0.02
C HIS A 304 5.16 -0.89 0.89
N PRO A 305 4.49 -2.04 0.64
CA PRO A 305 3.42 -2.53 1.52
C PRO A 305 3.84 -2.61 3.00
N ARG A 306 5.08 -3.06 3.25
CA ARG A 306 5.67 -3.16 4.59
C ARG A 306 5.80 -1.82 5.33
N ASP A 307 5.74 -0.71 4.60
CA ASP A 307 5.85 0.64 5.14
C ASP A 307 4.46 1.20 5.52
N CYS A 308 3.37 0.51 5.17
CA CYS A 308 2.01 0.90 5.55
C CYS A 308 1.84 0.78 7.08
N GLY A 309 1.05 1.67 7.66
CA GLY A 309 1.02 1.97 9.09
C GLY A 309 1.87 3.20 9.46
N SER A 310 2.66 3.72 8.52
CA SER A 310 3.45 4.95 8.68
C SER A 310 2.62 6.24 8.59
N PRO A 311 3.11 7.34 9.19
CA PRO A 311 2.44 8.63 9.11
C PRO A 311 2.60 9.29 7.73
N LEU A 312 1.63 10.13 7.37
CA LEU A 312 1.68 11.01 6.21
C LEU A 312 1.44 12.46 6.64
N VAL A 313 2.35 13.36 6.29
CA VAL A 313 2.27 14.79 6.65
C VAL A 313 2.24 15.70 5.42
N ASN A 314 1.86 16.96 5.61
CA ASN A 314 2.06 18.02 4.61
C ASN A 314 3.36 18.81 4.85
N LEU A 315 3.59 19.85 4.04
CA LEU A 315 4.76 20.74 4.14
C LEU A 315 4.78 21.59 5.42
N GLN A 316 3.62 21.77 6.06
CA GLN A 316 3.48 22.50 7.32
C GLN A 316 3.79 21.60 8.52
N GLY A 317 4.06 20.31 8.30
CA GLY A 317 4.32 19.32 9.33
C GLY A 317 3.06 18.80 10.01
N GLU A 318 1.88 19.07 9.45
CA GLU A 318 0.61 18.60 9.97
C GLU A 318 0.38 17.14 9.57
N LEU A 319 -0.03 16.30 10.52
CA LEU A 319 -0.40 14.92 10.26
C LEU A 319 -1.71 14.86 9.48
N LEU A 320 -1.66 14.36 8.25
CA LEU A 320 -2.83 14.23 7.38
C LEU A 320 -3.52 12.89 7.55
N GLY A 321 -2.77 11.84 7.88
CA GLY A 321 -3.30 10.49 7.94
C GLY A 321 -2.26 9.41 8.13
N VAL A 322 -2.72 8.17 7.98
CA VAL A 322 -1.91 6.95 8.10
C VAL A 322 -1.91 6.22 6.76
N ASN A 323 -0.74 5.96 6.20
CA ASN A 323 -0.60 5.23 4.94
C ASN A 323 -1.13 3.81 5.13
N ILE A 324 -2.15 3.42 4.38
CA ILE A 324 -2.85 2.15 4.59
C ILE A 324 -2.64 1.15 3.46
N ALA A 325 -2.51 1.56 2.20
CA ALA A 325 -2.35 0.59 1.14
C ALA A 325 -1.55 1.12 -0.03
N ARG A 326 -0.56 0.36 -0.48
CA ARG A 326 -0.09 0.46 -1.86
C ARG A 326 -1.10 -0.23 -2.77
N ALA A 327 -2.05 0.54 -3.28
CA ALA A 327 -3.18 0.04 -4.06
C ALA A 327 -2.78 -0.40 -5.48
N GLY A 328 -1.82 0.32 -6.08
CA GLY A 328 -1.36 0.07 -7.43
C GLY A 328 0.06 0.56 -7.67
N ARG A 329 0.44 0.66 -8.95
CA ARG A 329 1.79 1.09 -9.35
C ARG A 329 2.08 2.53 -8.92
N THR A 330 1.08 3.39 -9.02
CA THR A 330 1.14 4.84 -8.75
C THR A 330 0.23 5.28 -7.61
N ASP A 331 -0.55 4.36 -7.05
CA ASP A 331 -1.64 4.70 -6.17
C ASP A 331 -1.36 4.16 -4.77
N THR A 332 -1.21 5.08 -3.83
CA THR A 332 -1.11 4.81 -2.40
C THR A 332 -2.32 5.46 -1.72
N TYR A 333 -2.93 4.72 -0.79
CA TYR A 333 -4.06 5.19 0.01
C TYR A 333 -3.59 5.48 1.42
N ALA A 334 -4.16 6.54 1.99
CA ALA A 334 -4.05 6.87 3.39
C ALA A 334 -5.43 7.10 3.99
N ILE A 335 -5.61 6.71 5.25
CA ILE A 335 -6.81 7.00 6.03
C ILE A 335 -6.68 8.42 6.59
N PRO A 336 -7.68 9.31 6.41
CA PRO A 336 -7.66 10.64 7.01
C PRO A 336 -7.49 10.60 8.52
N ILE A 337 -6.65 11.49 9.07
CA ILE A 337 -6.36 11.47 10.51
C ILE A 337 -7.61 11.65 11.38
N TYR A 338 -8.58 12.45 10.92
CA TYR A 338 -9.83 12.68 11.66
C TYR A 338 -10.66 11.40 11.82
N GLU A 339 -10.69 10.51 10.81
CA GLU A 339 -11.35 9.20 10.91
C GLU A 339 -10.64 8.29 11.91
N VAL A 340 -9.30 8.33 11.93
CA VAL A 340 -8.49 7.53 12.86
C VAL A 340 -8.69 8.01 14.30
N LEU A 341 -8.74 9.33 14.53
CA LEU A 341 -8.99 9.91 15.85
C LEU A 341 -10.42 9.65 16.34
N GLU A 342 -11.43 9.76 15.47
CA GLU A 342 -12.81 9.38 15.78
C GLU A 342 -12.91 7.89 16.13
N ALA A 343 -12.16 7.03 15.43
CA ALA A 343 -12.05 5.62 15.76
C ALA A 343 -11.36 5.36 17.11
N ALA A 344 -10.26 6.06 17.38
CA ALA A 344 -9.53 5.93 18.64
C ALA A 344 -10.43 6.28 19.85
N ALA A 345 -11.24 7.32 19.72
CA ALA A 345 -12.16 7.78 20.76
C ALA A 345 -13.27 6.76 21.12
N ARG A 346 -13.54 5.77 20.26
CA ARG A 346 -14.51 4.69 20.54
C ARG A 346 -13.98 3.63 21.50
N PHE A 347 -12.66 3.56 21.69
CA PHE A 347 -12.09 2.65 22.68
C PHE A 347 -12.17 3.31 24.07
N PRO A 348 -12.94 2.75 25.01
CA PRO A 348 -13.01 3.32 26.35
C PRO A 348 -11.61 3.29 26.97
N ASP A 349 -11.24 4.37 27.66
CA ASP A 349 -10.19 4.31 28.66
C ASP A 349 -10.66 3.33 29.73
N GLN A 350 -10.28 2.06 29.58
CA GLN A 350 -10.45 1.07 30.63
C GLN A 350 -9.49 1.42 31.77
N VAL A 351 -9.86 2.43 32.54
CA VAL A 351 -9.39 2.61 33.90
C VAL A 351 -9.98 1.44 34.68
N LYS A 352 -9.16 0.42 34.96
CA LYS A 352 -9.41 -0.49 36.06
C LYS A 352 -8.59 -0.07 37.24
#